data_AF-A0A1V5MUP3-F1
#
_entry.id   AF-A0A1V5MUP3-F1
#
_cell.length_a   1.000
_cell.length_b   1.000
_cell.length_c   1.000
_cell.angle_alpha   90.00
_cell.angle_beta   90.00
_cell.angle_gamma   90.00
#
_symmetry.space_group_name_H-M   'P 1'
#
loop_
_entity.id
_entity.type
_entity.pdbx_description
1 polymer ?
#
loop_
_entity_poly.entity_id
_entity_poly.type
_entity_poly.pdbx_seq_one_letter_code
_entity_poly.pdbx_strand_id
1 'polypeptide(L)'
;MANAGHEVSNHGWAHRSVTRLNPEELRHEVAYNDTLIYRHTGVFPRTFCYPGNAKNDSVIAVIEKGRIGTRTFQFSLGSKSTRKNLEKRVDQWLANGEWAVAMTHGINYGYDAFRNADVFWEHLNHVKAREDSLWVGTFRDVAAYTKAQKALNYTVTSTSKGFTVTPHLSLDETLFRVPLTGVIEQANLKKIAVRQGGKRLKVRILPDKALFTFDPYGGPIDVVLTREKL
;
A
#
# COMPACT_ATOMS: atom_id res chain seq x y z
N MET A 1 -9.68 -17.27 0.68
CA MET A 1 -9.16 -15.89 0.78
C MET A 1 -7.64 -15.86 0.71
N ALA A 2 -6.91 -16.34 1.73
CA ALA A 2 -5.44 -16.31 1.74
C ALA A 2 -4.80 -17.00 0.51
N ASN A 3 -5.20 -18.24 0.20
CA ASN A 3 -4.70 -18.98 -0.98
C ASN A 3 -5.05 -18.32 -2.33
N ALA A 4 -6.03 -17.42 -2.34
CA ALA A 4 -6.42 -16.65 -3.53
C ALA A 4 -5.69 -15.30 -3.62
N GLY A 5 -4.68 -15.06 -2.77
CA GLY A 5 -3.87 -13.85 -2.79
C GLY A 5 -4.46 -12.67 -2.01
N HIS A 6 -5.58 -12.84 -1.31
CA HIS A 6 -6.10 -11.79 -0.45
C HIS A 6 -5.29 -11.69 0.84
N GLU A 7 -4.97 -10.45 1.24
CA GLU A 7 -4.44 -10.17 2.57
C GLU A 7 -5.46 -10.58 3.65
N VAL A 8 -4.97 -11.27 4.69
CA VAL A 8 -5.72 -11.54 5.92
C VAL A 8 -5.07 -10.74 7.04
N SER A 9 -5.84 -9.83 7.65
CA SER A 9 -5.37 -8.89 8.67
C SER A 9 -5.98 -9.22 10.03
N ASN A 10 -5.36 -8.75 11.10
CA ASN A 10 -5.87 -8.90 12.46
C ASN A 10 -7.01 -7.90 12.71
N HIS A 11 -8.09 -8.37 13.30
CA HIS A 11 -9.27 -7.56 13.66
C HIS A 11 -9.72 -7.80 15.10
N GLY A 12 -8.77 -8.07 16.00
CA GLY A 12 -9.02 -8.52 17.37
C GLY A 12 -9.58 -9.94 17.42
N TRP A 13 -9.35 -10.63 18.53
CA TRP A 13 -9.85 -11.99 18.72
C TRP A 13 -11.37 -12.04 18.89
N ALA A 14 -11.90 -11.26 19.82
CA ALA A 14 -13.31 -11.30 20.21
C ALA A 14 -14.06 -10.03 19.78
N HIS A 15 -13.48 -9.25 18.87
CA HIS A 15 -14.02 -7.97 18.41
C HIS A 15 -14.32 -7.00 19.57
N ARG A 16 -13.47 -7.00 20.61
CA ARG A 16 -13.61 -6.11 21.76
C ARG A 16 -13.16 -4.70 21.40
N SER A 17 -13.77 -3.69 22.03
CA SER A 17 -13.31 -2.30 21.89
C SER A 17 -11.94 -2.16 22.55
N VAL A 18 -10.88 -2.14 21.74
CA VAL A 18 -9.49 -2.16 22.21
C VAL A 18 -9.09 -0.97 23.08
N THR A 19 -9.81 0.15 22.97
CA THR A 19 -9.62 1.34 23.81
C THR A 19 -10.16 1.20 25.23
N ARG A 20 -10.88 0.12 25.53
CA ARG A 20 -11.44 -0.19 26.85
C ARG A 20 -10.73 -1.34 27.55
N LEU A 21 -9.70 -1.90 26.93
CA LEU A 21 -8.98 -3.05 27.44
C LEU A 21 -7.83 -2.60 28.34
N ASN A 22 -7.59 -3.35 29.41
CA ASN A 22 -6.33 -3.22 30.13
C ASN A 22 -5.16 -3.78 29.29
N PRO A 23 -3.89 -3.53 29.66
CA PRO A 23 -2.74 -3.94 28.86
C PRO A 23 -2.63 -5.45 28.60
N GLU A 24 -3.03 -6.30 29.55
CA GLU A 24 -3.00 -7.75 29.38
C GLU A 24 -4.09 -8.23 28.42
N GLU A 25 -5.31 -7.72 28.60
CA GLU A 25 -6.44 -8.01 27.71
C GLU A 25 -6.15 -7.54 26.28
N LEU A 26 -5.57 -6.35 26.11
CA LEU A 26 -5.18 -5.83 24.80
C LEU A 26 -4.16 -6.75 24.13
N ARG A 27 -3.14 -7.19 24.89
CA ARG A 27 -2.13 -8.13 24.38
C ARG A 27 -2.77 -9.44 23.95
N HIS A 28 -3.68 -10.00 24.76
CA HIS A 28 -4.38 -11.23 24.41
C HIS A 28 -5.26 -11.05 23.17
N GLU A 29 -6.07 -10.00 23.11
CA GLU A 29 -6.98 -9.68 22.00
C GLU A 29 -6.23 -9.61 20.66
N VAL A 30 -5.02 -9.04 20.67
CA VAL A 30 -4.18 -8.89 19.47
C VAL A 30 -3.41 -10.19 19.17
N ALA A 31 -2.59 -10.67 20.13
CA ALA A 31 -1.65 -11.76 19.88
C ALA A 31 -2.33 -13.11 19.62
N TYR A 32 -3.50 -13.34 20.24
CA TYR A 32 -4.25 -14.57 20.01
C TYR A 32 -4.79 -14.63 18.57
N ASN A 33 -5.32 -13.51 18.05
CA ASN A 33 -5.77 -13.45 16.66
C ASN A 33 -4.60 -13.54 15.66
N ASP A 34 -3.45 -12.90 15.94
CA ASP A 34 -2.24 -13.07 15.12
C ASP A 34 -1.83 -14.54 15.02
N THR A 35 -1.82 -15.25 16.15
CA THR A 35 -1.45 -16.66 16.23
C THR A 35 -2.39 -17.54 15.41
N LEU A 36 -3.70 -17.30 15.49
CA LEU A 36 -4.67 -18.08 14.72
C LEU A 36 -4.57 -17.81 13.23
N ILE A 37 -4.44 -16.56 12.80
CA ILE A 37 -4.25 -16.23 11.38
C ILE A 37 -2.99 -16.94 10.86
N TYR A 38 -1.87 -16.87 11.59
CA TYR A 38 -0.65 -17.55 11.19
C TYR A 38 -0.82 -19.07 11.12
N ARG A 39 -1.41 -19.69 12.15
CA ARG A 39 -1.63 -21.14 12.19
C ARG A 39 -2.49 -21.66 11.03
N HIS A 40 -3.48 -20.88 10.59
CA HIS A 40 -4.40 -21.30 9.53
C HIS A 40 -3.99 -20.88 8.11
N THR A 41 -3.13 -19.88 7.98
CA THR A 41 -2.75 -19.33 6.65
C THR A 41 -1.26 -19.50 6.33
N GLY A 42 -0.42 -19.78 7.33
CA GLY A 42 1.04 -19.72 7.20
C GLY A 42 1.62 -18.31 7.07
N VAL A 43 0.78 -17.27 7.05
CA VAL A 43 1.18 -15.88 6.85
C VAL A 43 0.91 -15.09 8.13
N PHE A 44 1.94 -14.44 8.68
CA PHE A 44 1.75 -13.59 9.85
C PHE A 44 1.07 -12.27 9.43
N PRO A 45 -0.04 -11.85 10.08
CA PRO A 45 -0.72 -10.61 9.74
C PRO A 45 0.13 -9.41 10.15
N ARG A 46 0.68 -8.68 9.17
CA ARG A 46 1.51 -7.48 9.40
C ARG A 46 0.71 -6.18 9.45
N THR A 47 -0.60 -6.26 9.42
CA THR A 47 -1.50 -5.11 9.52
C THR A 47 -2.56 -5.34 10.59
N PHE A 48 -3.29 -4.29 10.94
CA PHE A 48 -4.36 -4.37 11.94
C PHE A 48 -5.53 -3.45 11.58
N CYS A 49 -6.75 -3.95 11.74
CA CYS A 49 -7.99 -3.21 11.62
C CYS A 49 -8.65 -3.12 13.01
N TYR A 50 -8.96 -1.93 13.48
CA TYR A 50 -9.52 -1.75 14.83
C TYR A 50 -10.99 -2.23 14.92
N PRO A 51 -11.34 -3.14 15.85
CA PRO A 51 -12.72 -3.55 16.10
C PRO A 51 -13.63 -2.35 16.38
N GLY A 52 -14.77 -2.28 15.68
CA GLY A 52 -15.68 -1.13 15.78
C GLY A 52 -15.03 0.22 15.41
N ASN A 53 -13.89 0.20 14.70
CA ASN A 53 -13.04 1.37 14.43
C ASN A 53 -12.55 2.11 15.70
N ALA A 54 -12.63 1.47 16.87
CA ALA A 54 -12.26 2.05 18.16
C ALA A 54 -10.73 2.13 18.30
N LYS A 55 -10.20 3.35 18.36
CA LYS A 55 -8.76 3.61 18.45
C LYS A 55 -8.49 4.96 19.12
N ASN A 56 -7.35 5.05 19.76
CA ASN A 56 -6.74 6.28 20.29
C ASN A 56 -5.22 6.14 20.19
N ASP A 57 -4.48 7.23 20.40
CA ASP A 57 -3.03 7.26 20.17
C ASP A 57 -2.27 6.24 21.03
N SER A 58 -2.70 6.02 22.27
CA SER A 58 -2.04 5.05 23.17
C SER A 58 -2.19 3.61 22.69
N VAL A 59 -3.37 3.20 22.24
CA VAL A 59 -3.58 1.86 21.68
C VAL A 59 -2.90 1.71 20.32
N ILE A 60 -2.92 2.75 19.48
CA ILE A 60 -2.23 2.74 18.19
C ILE A 60 -0.73 2.49 18.41
N ALA A 61 -0.10 3.24 19.32
CA ALA A 61 1.32 3.12 19.63
C ALA A 61 1.72 1.73 20.14
N VAL A 62 0.80 0.99 20.76
CA VAL A 62 1.04 -0.39 21.19
C VAL A 62 0.87 -1.36 20.02
N ILE A 63 -0.24 -1.26 19.28
CA ILE A 63 -0.60 -2.24 18.23
C ILE A 63 0.29 -2.12 17.00
N GLU A 64 0.77 -0.91 16.67
CA GLU A 64 1.56 -0.68 15.45
C GLU A 64 2.98 -1.24 15.53
N LYS A 65 3.48 -1.55 16.72
CA LYS A 65 4.84 -2.08 16.92
C LYS A 65 5.01 -3.40 16.15
N GLY A 66 6.05 -3.47 15.32
CA GLY A 66 6.33 -4.65 14.49
C GLY A 66 5.35 -4.88 13.34
N ARG A 67 4.50 -3.89 13.02
CA ARG A 67 3.55 -3.96 11.90
C ARG A 67 3.95 -3.02 10.77
N ILE A 68 3.48 -3.35 9.56
CA ILE A 68 3.59 -2.50 8.37
C ILE A 68 2.68 -1.27 8.52
N GLY A 69 1.47 -1.46 9.02
CA GLY A 69 0.53 -0.39 9.27
C GLY A 69 -0.71 -0.84 10.02
N THR A 70 -1.43 0.11 10.61
CA THR A 70 -2.75 -0.12 11.19
C THR A 70 -3.75 0.83 10.54
N ARG A 71 -4.98 0.36 10.29
CA ARG A 71 -5.98 1.14 9.54
C ARG A 71 -6.58 2.24 10.42
N THR A 72 -5.99 3.43 10.35
CA THR A 72 -6.43 4.62 11.09
C THR A 72 -7.47 5.45 10.32
N PHE A 73 -7.57 5.27 9.01
CA PHE A 73 -8.58 5.90 8.16
C PHE A 73 -9.32 4.86 7.32
N GLN A 74 -10.61 5.13 7.07
CA GLN A 74 -11.45 4.31 6.21
C GLN A 74 -12.69 5.08 5.76
N PHE A 75 -13.35 4.57 4.73
CA PHE A 75 -14.74 4.92 4.42
C PHE A 75 -15.59 3.65 4.32
N SER A 76 -16.86 3.74 4.70
CA SER A 76 -17.77 2.60 4.71
C SER A 76 -18.38 2.35 3.33
N LEU A 77 -18.44 1.07 2.99
CA LEU A 77 -19.16 0.49 1.86
C LEU A 77 -20.26 -0.43 2.41
N GLY A 78 -21.52 -0.06 2.19
CA GLY A 78 -22.63 -0.78 2.81
C GLY A 78 -24.01 -0.22 2.56
N SER A 79 -24.90 -0.35 3.55
CA SER A 79 -26.34 -0.09 3.43
C SER A 79 -26.72 1.33 3.02
N LYS A 80 -25.83 2.30 3.26
CA LYS A 80 -25.97 3.73 2.92
C LYS A 80 -25.23 4.13 1.64
N SER A 81 -24.53 3.20 1.00
CA SER A 81 -23.82 3.46 -0.24
C SER A 81 -24.80 3.55 -1.40
N THR A 82 -24.55 4.53 -2.27
CA THR A 82 -25.26 4.68 -3.56
C THR A 82 -24.22 4.83 -4.64
N ARG A 83 -24.53 4.41 -5.87
CA ARG A 83 -23.64 4.58 -7.01
C ARG A 83 -23.06 6.00 -7.07
N LYS A 84 -23.95 7.02 -7.04
CA LYS A 84 -23.57 8.43 -7.07
C LYS A 84 -22.59 8.84 -5.97
N ASN A 85 -22.77 8.37 -4.73
CA ASN A 85 -21.90 8.78 -3.63
C ASN A 85 -20.52 8.10 -3.68
N LEU A 86 -20.46 6.86 -4.17
CA LEU A 86 -19.22 6.11 -4.32
C LEU A 86 -18.39 6.63 -5.50
N GLU A 87 -19.03 6.86 -6.65
CA GLU A 87 -18.37 7.43 -7.83
C GLU A 87 -17.78 8.81 -7.52
N LYS A 88 -18.56 9.69 -6.88
CA LYS A 88 -18.10 11.01 -6.45
C LYS A 88 -16.85 10.94 -5.58
N ARG A 89 -16.77 9.98 -4.64
CA ARG A 89 -15.60 9.83 -3.77
C ARG A 89 -14.36 9.43 -4.55
N VAL A 90 -14.48 8.47 -5.47
CA VAL A 90 -13.37 8.03 -6.33
C VAL A 90 -12.85 9.21 -7.16
N ASP A 91 -13.75 9.99 -7.76
CA ASP A 91 -13.37 11.14 -8.57
C ASP A 91 -12.70 12.25 -7.73
N GLN A 92 -13.13 12.44 -6.48
CA GLN A 92 -12.49 13.37 -5.54
C GLN A 92 -11.08 12.93 -5.15
N TRP A 93 -10.87 11.65 -4.83
CA TRP A 93 -9.53 11.16 -4.50
C TRP A 93 -8.56 11.29 -5.66
N LEU A 94 -9.03 11.01 -6.88
CA LEU A 94 -8.27 11.23 -8.10
C LEU A 94 -7.88 12.70 -8.27
N ALA A 95 -8.83 13.62 -8.13
CA ALA A 95 -8.58 15.04 -8.26
C ALA A 95 -7.60 15.58 -7.21
N ASN A 96 -7.61 15.00 -5.99
CA ASN A 96 -6.78 15.43 -4.88
C ASN A 96 -5.45 14.67 -4.77
N GLY A 97 -5.22 13.61 -5.57
CA GLY A 97 -4.07 12.73 -5.43
C GLY A 97 -4.05 11.96 -4.10
N GLU A 98 -5.22 11.68 -3.53
CA GLU A 98 -5.38 10.99 -2.26
C GLU A 98 -5.50 9.47 -2.44
N TRP A 99 -5.13 8.72 -1.41
CA TRP A 99 -5.42 7.29 -1.30
C TRP A 99 -6.52 7.09 -0.26
N ALA A 100 -7.25 5.97 -0.36
CA ALA A 100 -8.35 5.66 0.54
C ALA A 100 -8.41 4.17 0.86
N VAL A 101 -9.03 3.84 2.00
CA VAL A 101 -9.27 2.45 2.42
C VAL A 101 -10.77 2.21 2.51
N ALA A 102 -11.27 1.37 1.61
CA ALA A 102 -12.65 0.92 1.63
C ALA A 102 -12.86 -0.14 2.72
N MET A 103 -13.94 -0.01 3.50
CA MET A 103 -14.33 -0.99 4.50
C MET A 103 -15.74 -1.48 4.23
N THR A 104 -15.89 -2.79 4.03
CA THR A 104 -17.18 -3.47 3.96
C THR A 104 -17.20 -4.65 4.94
N HIS A 105 -18.38 -5.11 5.35
CA HIS A 105 -18.55 -6.28 6.20
C HIS A 105 -19.10 -7.45 5.37
N GLY A 106 -20.34 -7.32 4.91
CA GLY A 106 -20.96 -8.25 3.99
C GLY A 106 -21.48 -7.53 2.75
N ILE A 107 -21.53 -8.26 1.62
CA ILE A 107 -22.02 -7.70 0.36
C ILE A 107 -23.54 -7.80 0.32
N ASN A 108 -24.09 -9.01 0.44
CA ASN A 108 -25.55 -9.27 0.29
C ASN A 108 -26.27 -9.58 1.61
N TYR A 109 -25.54 -9.83 2.69
CA TYR A 109 -26.10 -10.19 3.99
C TYR A 109 -25.13 -9.81 5.12
N GLY A 110 -25.63 -9.76 6.36
CA GLY A 110 -24.83 -9.39 7.53
C GLY A 110 -24.91 -7.91 7.88
N TYR A 111 -24.06 -7.48 8.82
CA TYR A 111 -24.03 -6.10 9.30
C TYR A 111 -23.69 -5.11 8.17
N ASP A 112 -24.46 -4.01 8.09
CA ASP A 112 -24.26 -2.92 7.12
C ASP A 112 -24.12 -3.39 5.66
N ALA A 113 -24.73 -4.53 5.28
CA ALA A 113 -24.68 -5.02 3.91
C ALA A 113 -25.37 -4.05 2.94
N PHE A 114 -24.97 -4.12 1.66
CA PHE A 114 -25.62 -3.32 0.63
C PHE A 114 -27.09 -3.72 0.49
N ARG A 115 -27.97 -2.72 0.30
CA ARG A 115 -29.40 -2.98 0.01
C ARG A 115 -29.59 -3.64 -1.36
N ASN A 116 -28.70 -3.33 -2.29
CA ASN A 116 -28.57 -3.99 -3.58
C ASN A 116 -27.07 -4.22 -3.86
N ALA A 117 -26.71 -5.48 -4.08
CA ALA A 117 -25.35 -5.92 -4.42
C ALA A 117 -24.79 -5.22 -5.68
N ASP A 118 -25.65 -4.86 -6.63
CA ASP A 118 -25.23 -4.23 -7.88
C ASP A 118 -24.49 -2.91 -7.64
N VAL A 119 -24.83 -2.19 -6.57
CA VAL A 119 -24.13 -0.95 -6.19
C VAL A 119 -22.64 -1.20 -5.92
N PHE A 120 -22.30 -2.36 -5.33
CA PHE A 120 -20.91 -2.75 -5.12
C PHE A 120 -20.22 -3.10 -6.44
N TRP A 121 -20.88 -3.88 -7.31
CA TRP A 121 -20.34 -4.25 -8.62
C TRP A 121 -20.12 -3.04 -9.53
N GLU A 122 -21.08 -2.11 -9.60
CA GLU A 122 -20.94 -0.86 -10.34
C GLU A 122 -19.78 -0.01 -9.80
N HIS A 123 -19.61 0.04 -8.47
CA HIS A 123 -18.47 0.73 -7.86
C HIS A 123 -17.13 0.11 -8.29
N LEU A 124 -17.00 -1.22 -8.26
CA LEU A 124 -15.80 -1.91 -8.72
C LEU A 124 -15.53 -1.65 -10.21
N ASN A 125 -16.56 -1.63 -11.05
CA ASN A 125 -16.44 -1.29 -12.48
C ASN A 125 -15.96 0.15 -12.67
N HIS A 126 -16.49 1.11 -11.90
CA HIS A 126 -16.07 2.51 -11.97
C HIS A 126 -14.60 2.70 -11.57
N VAL A 127 -14.14 1.98 -10.55
CA VAL A 127 -12.72 1.95 -10.13
C VAL A 127 -11.86 1.29 -11.21
N LYS A 128 -12.30 0.15 -11.76
CA LYS A 128 -11.56 -0.58 -12.79
C LYS A 128 -11.40 0.24 -14.07
N ALA A 129 -12.40 1.01 -14.47
CA ALA A 129 -12.34 1.91 -15.62
C ALA A 129 -11.27 3.02 -15.49
N ARG A 130 -10.68 3.19 -14.30
CA ARG A 130 -9.62 4.16 -13.98
C ARG A 130 -8.29 3.49 -13.67
N GLU A 131 -8.07 2.25 -14.09
CA GLU A 131 -6.83 1.51 -13.77
C GLU A 131 -5.53 2.18 -14.25
N ASP A 132 -5.62 3.04 -15.27
CA ASP A 132 -4.48 3.83 -15.74
C ASP A 132 -4.10 5.00 -14.81
N SER A 133 -5.01 5.39 -13.90
CA SER A 133 -4.83 6.51 -12.97
C SER A 133 -5.01 6.14 -11.48
N LEU A 134 -5.51 4.93 -11.19
CA LEU A 134 -5.69 4.40 -9.84
C LEU A 134 -4.88 3.14 -9.62
N TRP A 135 -4.11 3.12 -8.54
CA TRP A 135 -3.53 1.89 -8.03
C TRP A 135 -4.46 1.26 -6.98
N VAL A 136 -4.96 0.07 -7.27
CA VAL A 136 -5.70 -0.77 -6.32
C VAL A 136 -4.77 -1.87 -5.79
N GLY A 137 -4.62 -1.95 -4.48
CA GLY A 137 -3.77 -2.93 -3.81
C GLY A 137 -4.35 -3.36 -2.47
N THR A 138 -3.70 -4.34 -1.84
CA THR A 138 -4.02 -4.71 -0.45
C THR A 138 -3.67 -3.56 0.50
N PHE A 139 -4.24 -3.54 1.70
CA PHE A 139 -3.90 -2.50 2.67
C PHE A 139 -2.42 -2.57 3.03
N ARG A 140 -1.87 -3.79 3.19
CA ARG A 140 -0.44 -4.04 3.39
C ARG A 140 0.42 -3.41 2.30
N ASP A 141 0.12 -3.66 1.03
CA ASP A 141 0.97 -3.20 -0.08
C ASP A 141 0.99 -1.68 -0.17
N VAL A 142 -0.19 -1.05 -0.10
CA VAL A 142 -0.32 0.41 -0.18
C VAL A 142 0.32 1.07 1.05
N ALA A 143 0.12 0.52 2.25
CA ALA A 143 0.73 1.04 3.48
C ALA A 143 2.25 0.90 3.46
N ALA A 144 2.78 -0.27 3.07
CA ALA A 144 4.22 -0.51 2.97
C ALA A 144 4.87 0.42 1.95
N TYR A 145 4.30 0.51 0.74
CA TYR A 145 4.81 1.36 -0.33
C TYR A 145 4.80 2.82 0.09
N THR A 146 3.68 3.32 0.62
CA THR A 146 3.55 4.72 1.04
C THR A 146 4.54 5.06 2.15
N LYS A 147 4.71 4.18 3.13
CA LYS A 147 5.65 4.40 4.24
C LYS A 147 7.11 4.34 3.77
N ALA A 148 7.46 3.38 2.92
CA ALA A 148 8.80 3.27 2.34
C ALA A 148 9.11 4.46 1.43
N GLN A 149 8.20 4.84 0.53
CA GLN A 149 8.36 5.98 -0.38
C GLN A 149 8.55 7.30 0.37
N LYS A 150 7.79 7.55 1.45
CA LYS A 150 7.93 8.77 2.26
C LYS A 150 9.20 8.80 3.10
N ALA A 151 9.70 7.64 3.53
CA ALA A 151 10.89 7.53 4.36
C ALA A 151 12.20 7.42 3.55
N LEU A 152 12.11 7.11 2.25
CA LEU A 152 13.25 6.93 1.38
C LEU A 152 14.00 8.25 1.19
N ASN A 153 15.30 8.23 1.43
CA ASN A 153 16.25 9.23 0.96
C ASN A 153 17.14 8.62 -0.12
N TYR A 154 17.87 9.45 -0.86
CA TYR A 154 18.83 8.97 -1.85
C TYR A 154 19.96 9.97 -2.06
N THR A 155 21.09 9.47 -2.54
CA THR A 155 22.21 10.29 -3.04
C THR A 155 22.37 10.09 -4.55
N VAL A 156 22.85 11.11 -5.25
CA VAL A 156 23.11 11.04 -6.70
C VAL A 156 24.55 11.45 -6.97
N THR A 157 25.27 10.66 -7.76
CA THR A 157 26.64 10.95 -8.17
C THR A 157 26.74 10.90 -9.69
N SER A 158 27.22 11.98 -10.31
CA SER A 158 27.44 12.03 -11.76
C SER A 158 28.54 11.06 -12.21
N THR A 159 28.36 10.48 -13.40
CA THR A 159 29.37 9.66 -14.07
C THR A 159 29.60 10.19 -15.48
N SER A 160 30.64 9.72 -16.18
CA SER A 160 30.91 10.18 -17.55
C SER A 160 29.81 9.80 -18.55
N LYS A 161 28.92 8.86 -18.22
CA LYS A 161 27.85 8.35 -19.09
C LYS A 161 26.44 8.55 -18.52
N GLY A 162 26.28 9.23 -17.39
CA GLY A 162 25.01 9.38 -16.69
C GLY A 162 25.22 9.68 -15.21
N PHE A 163 24.62 8.88 -14.33
CA PHE A 163 24.71 9.06 -12.88
C PHE A 163 24.39 7.75 -12.15
N THR A 164 24.79 7.66 -10.89
CA THR A 164 24.43 6.56 -9.98
C THR A 164 23.56 7.12 -8.87
N VAL A 165 22.43 6.47 -8.58
CA VAL A 165 21.51 6.81 -7.48
C VAL A 165 21.67 5.75 -6.39
N THR A 166 21.95 6.15 -5.15
CA THR A 166 22.03 5.22 -4.03
C THR A 166 20.84 5.45 -3.09
N PRO A 167 19.87 4.52 -3.02
CA PRO A 167 18.75 4.62 -2.09
C PRO A 167 19.19 4.37 -0.64
N HIS A 168 18.55 5.07 0.30
CA HIS A 168 18.76 4.96 1.74
C HIS A 168 17.40 4.87 2.44
N LEU A 169 17.05 3.70 2.95
CA LEU A 169 15.82 3.47 3.70
C LEU A 169 16.17 2.90 5.09
N SER A 170 15.77 3.61 6.15
CA SER A 170 16.06 3.24 7.55
C SER A 170 14.97 2.38 8.19
N LEU A 171 13.96 1.98 7.43
CA LEU A 171 12.91 1.10 7.92
C LEU A 171 13.42 -0.33 8.07
N ASP A 172 12.69 -1.15 8.84
CA ASP A 172 12.97 -2.58 8.95
C ASP A 172 12.81 -3.26 7.59
N GLU A 173 13.91 -3.72 7.03
CA GLU A 173 13.97 -4.39 5.73
C GLU A 173 13.08 -5.63 5.65
N THR A 174 12.91 -6.36 6.76
CA THR A 174 12.04 -7.55 6.81
C THR A 174 10.56 -7.21 6.67
N LEU A 175 10.19 -5.95 6.92
CA LEU A 175 8.82 -5.45 6.84
C LEU A 175 8.58 -4.57 5.61
N PHE A 176 9.59 -3.80 5.19
CA PHE A 176 9.46 -2.72 4.20
C PHE A 176 10.30 -2.91 2.94
N ARG A 177 10.75 -4.14 2.64
CA ARG A 177 11.32 -4.46 1.31
C ARG A 177 10.20 -4.62 0.27
N VAL A 178 9.63 -3.48 -0.12
CA VAL A 178 8.69 -3.37 -1.25
C VAL A 178 9.36 -2.65 -2.41
N PRO A 179 9.17 -3.09 -3.66
CA PRO A 179 9.72 -2.39 -4.81
C PRO A 179 9.16 -0.97 -4.91
N LEU A 180 10.03 0.01 -5.14
CA LEU A 180 9.67 1.42 -5.29
C LEU A 180 9.82 1.87 -6.75
N THR A 181 9.12 2.95 -7.11
CA THR A 181 9.19 3.54 -8.46
C THR A 181 10.22 4.66 -8.49
N GLY A 182 11.26 4.50 -9.30
CA GLY A 182 12.20 5.55 -9.65
C GLY A 182 11.67 6.36 -10.83
N VAL A 183 11.80 7.68 -10.72
CA VAL A 183 11.38 8.64 -11.76
C VAL A 183 12.59 9.45 -12.18
N ILE A 184 12.88 9.46 -13.47
CA ILE A 184 13.88 10.36 -14.06
C ILE A 184 13.13 11.34 -14.94
N GLU A 185 13.04 12.59 -14.48
CA GLU A 185 12.36 13.68 -15.18
C GLU A 185 13.29 14.23 -16.26
N GLN A 186 13.09 13.79 -17.50
CA GLN A 186 13.84 14.28 -18.64
C GLN A 186 13.01 14.06 -19.91
N ALA A 187 12.76 15.15 -20.63
CA ALA A 187 12.03 15.11 -21.89
C ALA A 187 12.86 14.47 -23.01
N ASN A 188 12.15 13.85 -23.97
CA ASN A 188 12.71 13.32 -25.22
C ASN A 188 13.84 12.29 -25.02
N LEU A 189 13.80 11.52 -23.92
CA LEU A 189 14.70 10.41 -23.68
C LEU A 189 14.52 9.33 -24.76
N LYS A 190 15.44 9.23 -25.72
CA LYS A 190 15.43 8.16 -26.74
C LYS A 190 15.87 6.81 -26.17
N LYS A 191 16.90 6.80 -25.33
CA LYS A 191 17.52 5.56 -24.82
C LYS A 191 18.20 5.76 -23.47
N ILE A 192 17.80 4.93 -22.52
CA ILE A 192 18.30 4.87 -21.15
C ILE A 192 18.53 3.41 -20.76
N ALA A 193 19.59 3.14 -20.02
CA ALA A 193 19.81 1.85 -19.38
C ALA A 193 19.93 2.06 -17.87
N VAL A 194 19.10 1.34 -17.12
CA VAL A 194 19.12 1.36 -15.65
C VAL A 194 19.50 -0.04 -15.16
N ARG A 195 20.43 -0.10 -14.20
CA ARG A 195 20.85 -1.35 -13.56
C ARG A 195 20.88 -1.20 -12.04
N GLN A 196 20.61 -2.28 -11.32
CA GLN A 196 20.80 -2.36 -9.87
C GLN A 196 21.36 -3.73 -9.52
N GLY A 197 22.42 -3.78 -8.71
CA GLY A 197 23.11 -5.03 -8.37
C GLY A 197 23.54 -5.84 -9.61
N GLY A 198 23.99 -5.15 -10.67
CA GLY A 198 24.39 -5.76 -11.95
C GLY A 198 23.23 -6.16 -12.88
N LYS A 199 21.99 -6.25 -12.38
CA LYS A 199 20.81 -6.64 -13.16
C LYS A 199 20.23 -5.44 -13.90
N ARG A 200 19.84 -5.61 -15.16
CA ARG A 200 19.16 -4.58 -15.95
C ARG A 200 17.70 -4.48 -15.51
N LEU A 201 17.25 -3.27 -15.18
CA LEU A 201 15.87 -2.98 -14.82
C LEU A 201 15.05 -2.64 -16.08
N LYS A 202 13.77 -3.01 -16.07
CA LYS A 202 12.82 -2.59 -17.11
C LYS A 202 12.50 -1.12 -16.93
N VAL A 203 12.61 -0.35 -18.01
CA VAL A 203 12.33 1.09 -18.03
C VAL A 203 11.16 1.37 -18.96
N ARG A 204 10.17 2.12 -18.48
CA ARG A 204 9.10 2.69 -19.28
C ARG A 204 9.44 4.14 -19.58
N ILE A 205 9.70 4.45 -20.85
CA ILE A 205 9.95 5.82 -21.29
C ILE A 205 8.60 6.45 -21.64
N LEU A 206 8.36 7.64 -21.10
CA LEU A 206 7.24 8.54 -21.38
C LEU A 206 7.79 9.84 -22.02
N PRO A 207 6.95 10.71 -22.60
CA PRO A 207 7.42 11.92 -23.28
C PRO A 207 8.31 12.83 -22.43
N ASP A 208 8.01 12.92 -21.14
CA ASP A 208 8.60 13.84 -20.15
C ASP A 208 9.48 13.15 -19.11
N LYS A 209 9.45 11.81 -19.03
CA LYS A 209 10.14 11.05 -17.95
C LYS A 209 10.41 9.60 -18.30
N ALA A 210 11.28 8.96 -17.53
CA ALA A 210 11.45 7.52 -17.51
C ALA A 210 11.10 6.95 -16.13
N LEU A 211 10.39 5.83 -16.11
CA LEU A 211 9.96 5.12 -14.91
C LEU A 211 10.63 3.74 -14.85
N PHE A 212 11.06 3.33 -13.68
CA PHE A 212 11.55 1.98 -13.43
C PHE A 212 11.25 1.56 -11.99
N THR A 213 11.19 0.25 -11.75
CA THR A 213 11.00 -0.29 -10.40
C THR A 213 12.34 -0.76 -9.85
N PHE A 214 12.66 -0.41 -8.60
CA PHE A 214 13.92 -0.78 -7.94
C PHE A 214 13.68 -1.35 -6.53
N ASP A 215 14.65 -2.09 -6.02
CA ASP A 215 14.68 -2.56 -4.63
C ASP A 215 15.29 -1.45 -3.75
N PRO A 216 14.58 -0.89 -2.76
CA PRO A 216 15.13 0.15 -1.90
C PRO A 216 16.36 -0.28 -1.08
N TYR A 217 16.60 -1.58 -0.91
CA TYR A 217 17.78 -2.14 -0.24
C TYR A 217 18.76 -2.81 -1.22
N GLY A 218 18.48 -2.76 -2.52
CA GLY A 218 19.28 -3.42 -3.57
C GLY A 218 20.62 -2.75 -3.89
N GLY A 219 21.02 -1.72 -3.13
CA GLY A 219 22.23 -0.94 -3.35
C GLY A 219 22.12 0.05 -4.52
N PRO A 220 23.26 0.57 -5.01
CA PRO A 220 23.31 1.60 -6.03
C PRO A 220 22.63 1.22 -7.35
N ILE A 221 22.03 2.22 -7.98
CA ILE A 221 21.30 2.15 -9.24
C ILE A 221 22.10 2.93 -10.28
N ASP A 222 22.68 2.23 -11.24
CA ASP A 222 23.45 2.84 -12.32
C ASP A 222 22.54 3.24 -13.46
N VAL A 223 22.55 4.53 -13.81
CA VAL A 223 21.81 5.10 -14.91
C VAL A 223 22.78 5.57 -15.99
N VAL A 224 22.65 4.98 -17.17
CA VAL A 224 23.41 5.34 -18.37
C VAL A 224 22.48 6.03 -19.36
N LEU A 225 22.80 7.28 -19.66
CA LEU A 225 22.12 8.08 -20.67
C LEU A 225 22.92 8.03 -21.97
N THR A 226 22.31 7.52 -23.03
CA THR A 226 22.93 7.59 -24.36
C THR A 226 22.66 8.97 -24.93
N ARG A 227 23.66 9.85 -24.90
CA ARG A 227 23.63 11.11 -25.66
C ARG A 227 24.06 10.81 -27.10
N GLU A 228 23.27 11.23 -28.09
CA GLU A 228 23.78 11.34 -29.46
C GLU A 228 24.91 12.38 -29.44
N LYS A 229 26.01 12.12 -30.16
CA LYS A 229 26.96 13.19 -30.47
C LYS A 229 26.20 14.22 -31.31
N LEU A 230 26.16 15.47 -30.84
CA LEU A 230 25.76 16.61 -31.65
C LEU A 230 26.66 16.69 -32.89
#